data_AF-A0A9X3S8J3-F1
#
_entry.id   AF-A0A9X3S8J3-F1
#
_cell.length_a   1.000
_cell.length_b   1.000
_cell.length_c   1.000
_cell.angle_alpha   90.00
_cell.angle_beta   90.00
_cell.angle_gamma   90.00
#
_symmetry.space_group_name_H-M   'P 1'
#
loop_
_entity.id
_entity.type
_entity.pdbx_description
1 polymer ?
#
loop_
_entity_poly.entity_id
_entity_poly.type
_entity_poly.pdbx_seq_one_letter_code
_entity_poly.pdbx_strand_id
1 'polypeptide(L)'
;MGVPAASAATPFEDYVVINEVESDGSANDYIELYNNGPSSITFTNATVSDSDNSHYVTISGTIASGGYFAVDTDNASTPGNFGLGNFDSARLYAEGQTPVSGSPIDSYSWTAHASTSYGRYPDGIGAFVTLNAMSKGATNAFTSPGSNPSPAPWAGVVINEVESSAPSGGYDWVELYNTNTSSRNISGMVIADDNNGHQVTVPSGTTLPAFGYAVVEVSNPANTGFFGLGVNDEARLFAPGTVDVSTATPVDRAKWFTHSPTTYGLDRTTPTQKGLFRTTSAGTKGTANTFGAPPAVLTSAEVVINEVESDPQGSPVLSGDWIELANKTGSDLSIEGLALTDSDPFHTYTIGAGTVIPAHGYLAIRVDDPSVNGAFGLGNADSARLFNVGADFTTDTPIDATSWTAHAANTWGRFPVNKTGAFANTVGPTPNAAN
;
A
#
# COMPACT_ATOMS: atom_id res chain seq x y z
N MET A 1 20.52 -31.39 21.56
CA MET A 1 19.61 -30.29 21.94
C MET A 1 20.15 -29.04 21.27
N GLY A 2 19.56 -28.65 20.15
CA GLY A 2 19.90 -27.39 19.49
C GLY A 2 19.36 -26.24 20.32
N VAL A 3 20.19 -25.23 20.57
CA VAL A 3 19.76 -23.96 21.15
C VAL A 3 18.74 -23.35 20.18
N PRO A 4 17.55 -22.87 20.63
CA PRO A 4 16.64 -22.17 19.74
C PRO A 4 17.37 -20.97 19.14
N ALA A 5 17.23 -20.76 17.84
CA ALA A 5 17.67 -19.53 17.21
C ALA A 5 16.99 -18.35 17.92
N ALA A 6 17.77 -17.32 18.27
CA ALA A 6 17.21 -16.08 18.78
C ALA A 6 16.19 -15.55 17.76
N SER A 7 14.98 -15.25 18.22
CA SER A 7 13.98 -14.52 17.45
C SER A 7 14.66 -13.30 16.83
N ALA A 8 14.57 -13.14 15.51
CA ALA A 8 14.99 -11.90 14.86
C ALA A 8 14.26 -10.73 15.56
N ALA A 9 14.96 -9.62 15.77
CA ALA A 9 14.32 -8.42 16.28
C ALA A 9 13.25 -7.98 15.27
N THR A 10 12.05 -7.67 15.76
CA THR A 10 10.97 -7.08 14.95
C THR A 10 11.38 -5.65 14.57
N PRO A 11 11.59 -5.33 13.28
CA PRO A 11 12.05 -4.01 12.85
C PRO A 11 11.04 -2.92 13.22
N PHE A 12 11.53 -1.73 13.56
CA PHE A 12 10.69 -0.60 13.95
C PHE A 12 9.76 -0.16 12.83
N GLU A 13 10.32 -0.08 11.63
CA GLU A 13 9.68 0.38 10.39
C GLU A 13 8.51 -0.49 9.92
N ASP A 14 8.42 -1.74 10.39
CA ASP A 14 7.40 -2.71 9.97
C ASP A 14 6.13 -2.63 10.82
N TYR A 15 6.23 -2.08 12.02
CA TYR A 15 5.20 -2.24 13.05
C TYR A 15 4.82 -0.95 13.76
N VAL A 16 5.67 0.08 13.70
CA VAL A 16 5.39 1.35 14.37
C VAL A 16 4.77 2.34 13.39
N VAL A 17 3.59 2.85 13.75
CA VAL A 17 2.80 3.80 12.95
C VAL A 17 2.40 5.00 13.80
N ILE A 18 2.01 6.11 13.17
CA ILE A 18 1.39 7.25 13.84
C ILE A 18 -0.02 6.85 14.29
N ASN A 19 -0.40 7.14 15.53
CA ASN A 19 -1.69 6.74 16.10
C ASN A 19 -2.59 7.92 16.47
N GLU A 20 -1.99 9.00 16.97
CA GLU A 20 -2.68 10.23 17.36
C GLU A 20 -1.82 11.44 17.03
N VAL A 21 -2.46 12.54 16.61
CA VAL A 21 -1.84 13.83 16.35
C VAL A 21 -2.66 14.93 17.00
N GLU A 22 -2.01 15.72 17.84
CA GLU A 22 -2.52 16.98 18.38
C GLU A 22 -1.81 18.12 17.64
N SER A 23 -2.57 19.11 17.17
CA SER A 23 -2.00 20.29 16.48
C SER A 23 -2.55 21.64 16.94
N ASP A 24 -3.39 21.72 17.98
CA ASP A 24 -4.03 22.98 18.42
C ASP A 24 -3.59 23.42 19.83
N GLY A 25 -2.45 22.90 20.31
CA GLY A 25 -1.73 23.48 21.44
C GLY A 25 -2.29 23.19 22.84
N SER A 26 -2.80 21.98 23.11
CA SER A 26 -2.98 21.54 24.50
C SER A 26 -1.63 21.36 25.22
N ALA A 27 -1.11 22.45 25.79
CA ALA A 27 0.20 22.57 26.45
C ALA A 27 1.44 22.32 25.57
N ASN A 28 1.42 21.35 24.64
CA ASN A 28 2.38 21.09 23.56
C ASN A 28 1.68 20.29 22.44
N ASP A 29 2.05 20.53 21.19
CA ASP A 29 1.71 19.68 20.05
C ASP A 29 2.41 18.32 20.17
N TYR A 30 1.78 17.25 19.67
CA TYR A 30 2.43 15.93 19.67
C TYR A 30 2.05 15.02 18.52
N ILE A 31 3.00 14.13 18.23
CA ILE A 31 2.81 12.95 17.37
C ILE A 31 2.96 11.72 18.27
N GLU A 32 1.93 10.88 18.32
CA GLU A 32 1.96 9.62 19.04
C GLU A 32 2.14 8.45 18.08
N LEU A 33 2.99 7.51 18.48
CA LEU A 33 3.26 6.27 17.77
C LEU A 33 2.62 5.08 18.46
N TYR A 34 2.20 4.08 17.69
CA TYR A 34 1.67 2.80 18.17
C TYR A 34 2.44 1.63 17.61
N ASN A 35 2.70 0.62 18.44
CA ASN A 35 3.36 -0.62 18.05
C ASN A 35 2.36 -1.73 17.73
N ASN A 36 2.13 -2.00 16.45
CA ASN A 36 1.32 -3.11 15.93
C ASN A 36 2.00 -4.48 16.04
N GLY A 37 3.28 -4.51 16.42
CA GLY A 37 4.10 -5.70 16.47
C GLY A 37 3.74 -6.64 17.63
N PRO A 38 4.05 -7.93 17.51
CA PRO A 38 3.72 -8.95 18.52
C PRO A 38 4.60 -8.89 19.78
N SER A 39 5.63 -8.04 19.79
CA SER A 39 6.59 -7.88 20.88
C SER A 39 6.95 -6.42 21.11
N SER A 40 7.62 -6.13 22.23
CA SER A 40 8.19 -4.81 22.45
C SER A 40 9.23 -4.47 21.38
N ILE A 41 9.18 -3.25 20.86
CA ILE A 41 10.12 -2.72 19.86
C ILE A 41 10.97 -1.66 20.54
N THR A 42 12.28 -1.88 20.57
CA THR A 42 13.27 -0.88 20.95
C THR A 42 13.87 -0.29 19.69
N PHE A 43 13.89 1.03 19.57
CA PHE A 43 14.34 1.75 18.39
C PHE A 43 15.27 2.90 18.76
N THR A 44 16.17 3.24 17.84
CA THR A 44 17.16 4.30 17.98
C THR A 44 17.21 5.17 16.74
N ASN A 45 17.28 6.48 16.94
CA ASN A 45 17.37 7.46 15.88
C ASN A 45 16.27 7.40 14.80
N ALA A 46 15.06 6.95 15.12
CA ALA A 46 13.90 7.19 14.24
C ALA A 46 13.57 8.68 14.21
N THR A 47 12.80 9.16 13.24
CA THR A 47 12.54 10.60 13.10
C THR A 47 11.05 10.88 12.93
N VAL A 48 10.54 11.94 13.55
CA VAL A 48 9.22 12.53 13.25
C VAL A 48 9.39 13.95 12.73
N SER A 49 8.52 14.38 11.82
CA SER A 49 8.55 15.74 11.22
C SER A 49 7.15 16.29 10.97
N ASP A 50 7.05 17.61 10.79
CA ASP A 50 5.86 18.26 10.19
C ASP A 50 5.93 18.19 8.65
N SER A 51 5.19 18.99 7.88
CA SER A 51 5.28 19.07 6.39
C SER A 51 6.52 19.78 5.81
N ASP A 52 7.29 20.52 6.62
CA ASP A 52 8.56 21.15 6.24
C ASP A 52 9.74 20.18 6.52
N ASN A 53 10.54 19.90 5.50
CA ASN A 53 11.66 18.95 5.63
C ASN A 53 12.79 19.43 6.56
N SER A 54 12.77 20.69 6.98
CA SER A 54 13.72 21.24 7.94
C SER A 54 13.27 21.10 9.40
N HIS A 55 12.00 20.76 9.64
CA HIS A 55 11.41 20.63 10.97
C HIS A 55 11.25 19.17 11.37
N TYR A 56 12.20 18.64 12.12
CA TYR A 56 12.14 17.24 12.55
C TYR A 56 12.86 17.01 13.87
N VAL A 57 12.44 15.95 14.57
CA VAL A 57 13.00 15.50 15.83
C VAL A 57 13.39 14.04 15.69
N THR A 58 14.60 13.72 16.12
CA THR A 58 15.08 12.34 16.22
C THR A 58 14.73 11.75 17.59
N ILE A 59 14.14 10.56 17.58
CA ILE A 59 13.57 9.88 18.75
C ILE A 59 14.22 8.50 18.94
N SER A 60 14.24 8.05 20.18
CA SER A 60 14.70 6.72 20.58
C SER A 60 13.90 6.27 21.78
N GLY A 61 13.56 4.98 21.85
CA GLY A 61 12.66 4.52 22.89
C GLY A 61 12.39 3.03 22.84
N THR A 62 11.40 2.62 23.62
CA THR A 62 10.85 1.27 23.56
C THR A 62 9.35 1.34 23.70
N ILE A 63 8.64 0.70 22.78
CA ILE A 63 7.17 0.59 22.78
C ILE A 63 6.82 -0.86 23.03
N ALA A 64 6.07 -1.16 24.09
CA ALA A 64 5.52 -2.51 24.28
C ALA A 64 4.60 -2.89 23.09
N SER A 65 4.37 -4.18 22.86
CA SER A 65 3.35 -4.62 21.90
C SER A 65 1.99 -4.02 22.28
N GLY A 66 1.33 -3.36 21.32
CA GLY A 66 0.10 -2.60 21.54
C GLY A 66 0.25 -1.37 22.46
N GLY A 67 1.49 -0.94 22.71
CA GLY A 67 1.81 0.25 23.49
C GLY A 67 1.95 1.50 22.63
N TYR A 68 2.14 2.63 23.31
CA TYR A 68 2.16 3.97 22.73
C TYR A 68 3.48 4.68 23.05
N PHE A 69 3.93 5.57 22.17
CA PHE A 69 5.08 6.45 22.39
C PHE A 69 4.78 7.84 21.83
N ALA A 70 4.57 8.81 22.71
CA ALA A 70 4.24 10.18 22.32
C ALA A 70 5.47 11.08 22.31
N VAL A 71 5.58 11.89 21.26
CA VAL A 71 6.65 12.87 21.06
C VAL A 71 6.03 14.26 21.09
N ASP A 72 6.37 15.06 22.11
CA ASP A 72 6.04 16.48 22.11
C ASP A 72 6.92 17.20 21.08
N THR A 73 6.31 17.74 20.04
CA THR A 73 7.05 18.33 18.91
C THR A 73 7.44 19.76 19.18
N ASP A 74 6.64 20.56 19.88
CA ASP A 74 6.88 22.00 20.10
C ASP A 74 7.44 22.33 21.50
N ASN A 75 7.67 21.32 22.34
CA ASN A 75 8.23 21.51 23.67
C ASN A 75 9.66 22.10 23.61
N ALA A 76 9.92 23.16 24.37
CA ALA A 76 11.22 23.85 24.42
C ALA A 76 12.41 22.95 24.86
N SER A 77 12.13 21.79 25.46
CA SER A 77 13.14 20.79 25.81
C SER A 77 13.41 19.75 24.72
N THR A 78 12.60 19.72 23.65
CA THR A 78 12.76 18.84 22.49
C THR A 78 13.77 19.45 21.51
N PRO A 79 14.91 18.80 21.23
CA PRO A 79 15.86 19.29 20.23
C PRO A 79 15.24 19.26 18.82
N GLY A 80 15.30 20.38 18.11
CA GLY A 80 14.67 20.50 16.78
C GLY A 80 13.15 20.70 16.84
N ASN A 81 12.64 21.21 17.96
CA ASN A 81 11.21 21.43 18.16
C ASN A 81 10.53 22.20 17.02
N PHE A 82 9.29 21.83 16.73
CA PHE A 82 8.45 22.41 15.71
C PHE A 82 6.98 22.31 16.13
N GLY A 83 6.18 23.29 15.73
CA GLY A 83 4.73 23.26 15.90
C GLY A 83 4.06 22.50 14.76
N LEU A 84 2.84 22.05 14.99
CA LEU A 84 1.96 21.42 14.01
C LEU A 84 0.85 22.40 13.64
N GLY A 85 0.92 22.94 12.42
CA GLY A 85 0.08 24.06 11.98
C GLY A 85 -1.25 23.65 11.33
N ASN A 86 -1.98 24.66 10.84
CA ASN A 86 -3.04 24.44 9.86
C ASN A 86 -2.40 24.09 8.50
N PHE A 87 -3.07 23.24 7.71
CA PHE A 87 -2.54 22.74 6.43
C PHE A 87 -1.17 22.08 6.57
N ASP A 88 -1.10 21.07 7.43
CA ASP A 88 0.16 20.45 7.84
C ASP A 88 0.09 18.92 7.81
N SER A 89 1.19 18.25 8.14
CA SER A 89 1.30 16.79 8.19
C SER A 89 2.16 16.31 9.33
N ALA A 90 1.78 15.21 9.98
CA ALA A 90 2.68 14.41 10.82
C ALA A 90 3.33 13.33 9.95
N ARG A 91 4.65 13.20 10.02
CA ARG A 91 5.42 12.20 9.25
C ARG A 91 6.36 11.43 10.17
N LEU A 92 6.45 10.11 10.00
CA LEU A 92 7.34 9.20 10.70
C LEU A 92 8.37 8.62 9.73
N TYR A 93 9.62 8.48 10.13
CA TYR A 93 10.71 7.90 9.33
C TYR A 93 11.43 6.79 10.10
N ALA A 94 12.02 5.84 9.36
CA ALA A 94 12.78 4.71 9.91
C ALA A 94 14.02 5.16 10.70
N GLU A 95 14.61 4.22 11.44
CA GLU A 95 15.86 4.43 12.20
C GLU A 95 16.99 4.94 11.28
N GLY A 96 17.57 6.08 11.64
CA GLY A 96 18.64 6.73 10.88
C GLY A 96 18.20 7.50 9.63
N GLN A 97 16.89 7.53 9.32
CA GLN A 97 16.34 8.33 8.22
C GLN A 97 15.77 9.66 8.72
N THR A 98 15.71 10.62 7.80
CA THR A 98 15.21 11.99 8.01
C THR A 98 14.42 12.43 6.77
N PRO A 99 13.66 13.53 6.83
CA PRO A 99 12.96 14.07 5.65
C PRO A 99 13.85 14.40 4.45
N VAL A 100 15.18 14.48 4.64
CA VAL A 100 16.15 14.74 3.56
C VAL A 100 16.85 13.47 3.05
N SER A 101 16.78 12.36 3.79
CA SER A 101 17.52 11.12 3.46
C SER A 101 16.61 9.92 3.14
N GLY A 102 15.30 10.04 3.34
CA GLY A 102 14.35 8.97 3.05
C GLY A 102 12.92 9.49 2.90
N SER A 103 12.02 8.58 2.53
CA SER A 103 10.57 8.82 2.52
C SER A 103 9.97 8.44 3.87
N PRO A 104 8.85 9.07 4.28
CA PRO A 104 8.18 8.67 5.51
C PRO A 104 7.68 7.23 5.44
N ILE A 105 7.78 6.53 6.57
CA ILE A 105 7.21 5.20 6.82
C ILE A 105 5.77 5.24 7.31
N ASP A 106 5.31 6.41 7.73
CA ASP A 106 3.90 6.70 7.95
C ASP A 106 3.67 8.20 7.87
N SER A 107 2.50 8.62 7.45
CA SER A 107 2.12 10.03 7.48
C SER A 107 0.61 10.25 7.58
N TYR A 108 0.24 11.41 8.12
CA TYR A 108 -1.12 11.90 8.12
C TYR A 108 -1.12 13.41 7.90
N SER A 109 -1.92 13.87 6.94
CA SER A 109 -2.04 15.29 6.57
C SER A 109 -3.45 15.81 6.83
N TRP A 110 -3.56 17.06 7.25
CA TRP A 110 -4.85 17.73 7.53
C TRP A 110 -4.87 19.15 6.97
N THR A 111 -6.07 19.69 6.79
CA THR A 111 -6.28 21.06 6.27
C THR A 111 -6.60 22.06 7.37
N ALA A 112 -7.06 21.61 8.53
CA ALA A 112 -7.34 22.42 9.70
C ALA A 112 -7.08 21.60 10.96
N HIS A 113 -6.90 22.27 12.11
CA HIS A 113 -6.79 21.57 13.38
C HIS A 113 -8.04 20.72 13.68
N ALA A 114 -7.82 19.58 14.33
CA ALA A 114 -8.91 18.85 14.95
C ALA A 114 -9.51 19.67 16.10
N SER A 115 -10.79 19.47 16.43
CA SER A 115 -11.38 20.09 17.62
C SER A 115 -10.79 19.57 18.95
N THR A 116 -10.03 18.48 18.90
CA THR A 116 -9.33 17.90 20.06
C THR A 116 -8.00 17.31 19.58
N SER A 117 -8.05 16.17 18.88
CA SER A 117 -6.90 15.57 18.19
C SER A 117 -7.41 14.69 17.05
N TYR A 118 -6.54 14.32 16.13
CA TYR A 118 -6.81 13.29 15.12
C TYR A 118 -6.24 11.97 15.62
N GLY A 119 -7.03 10.91 15.67
CA GLY A 119 -6.55 9.57 16.04
C GLY A 119 -7.10 8.48 15.15
N ARG A 120 -6.32 7.43 14.93
CA ARG A 120 -6.74 6.24 14.17
C ARG A 120 -7.86 5.50 14.87
N TYR A 121 -8.87 5.09 14.10
CA TYR A 121 -9.92 4.18 14.57
C TYR A 121 -10.05 2.94 13.68
N PRO A 122 -9.68 1.73 14.15
CA PRO A 122 -9.02 1.42 15.43
C PRO A 122 -7.56 1.88 15.49
N ASP A 123 -6.99 1.98 16.70
CA ASP A 123 -5.59 2.30 16.95
C ASP A 123 -4.63 1.47 16.07
N GLY A 124 -3.58 2.12 15.59
CA GLY A 124 -2.54 1.53 14.77
C GLY A 124 -2.94 1.09 13.35
N ILE A 125 -4.22 1.14 12.98
CA ILE A 125 -4.70 0.54 11.73
C ILE A 125 -5.63 1.47 10.96
N GLY A 126 -6.73 1.89 11.57
CA GLY A 126 -7.81 2.51 10.85
C GLY A 126 -7.54 3.96 10.44
N ALA A 127 -8.53 4.54 9.77
CA ALA A 127 -8.46 5.94 9.34
C ALA A 127 -8.40 6.89 10.53
N PHE A 128 -7.75 8.03 10.33
CA PHE A 128 -7.77 9.12 11.31
C PHE A 128 -9.17 9.75 11.35
N VAL A 129 -9.68 9.94 12.57
CA VAL A 129 -10.91 10.66 12.86
C VAL A 129 -10.65 11.63 14.01
N THR A 130 -11.54 12.59 14.20
CA THR A 130 -11.44 13.51 15.35
C THR A 130 -11.81 12.79 16.65
N LEU A 131 -10.91 12.84 17.63
CA LEU A 131 -11.12 12.32 18.97
C LEU A 131 -12.00 13.27 19.80
N ASN A 132 -12.59 12.75 20.87
CA ASN A 132 -13.40 13.56 21.79
C ASN A 132 -12.67 13.91 23.10
N ALA A 133 -11.53 13.27 23.34
CA ALA A 133 -10.63 13.58 24.42
C ALA A 133 -9.21 13.23 23.97
N MET A 134 -8.24 13.98 24.51
CA MET A 134 -6.83 13.67 24.39
C MET A 134 -6.55 12.27 24.96
N SER A 135 -5.87 11.42 24.20
CA SER A 135 -5.56 10.04 24.59
C SER A 135 -4.07 9.74 24.68
N LYS A 136 -3.22 10.76 24.70
CA LYS A 136 -1.76 10.64 24.83
C LYS A 136 -1.32 9.57 25.85
N GLY A 137 -0.61 8.56 25.37
CA GLY A 137 -0.08 7.42 26.08
C GLY A 137 -1.08 6.28 26.30
N ALA A 138 -2.26 6.34 25.69
CA ALA A 138 -3.37 5.42 25.91
C ALA A 138 -4.17 5.19 24.61
N THR A 139 -5.09 4.24 24.67
CA THR A 139 -5.99 3.97 23.54
C THR A 139 -6.79 5.21 23.15
N ASN A 140 -6.94 5.44 21.85
CA ASN A 140 -7.66 6.60 21.34
C ASN A 140 -9.07 6.72 21.94
N ALA A 141 -9.38 7.91 22.44
CA ALA A 141 -10.66 8.18 23.09
C ALA A 141 -11.69 8.68 22.06
N PHE A 142 -12.78 7.92 21.93
CA PHE A 142 -13.94 8.27 21.12
C PHE A 142 -15.19 8.37 22.03
N THR A 143 -16.22 9.15 21.64
CA THR A 143 -17.46 9.26 22.45
C THR A 143 -18.13 7.88 22.68
N SER A 144 -18.63 7.68 23.91
CA SER A 144 -19.15 6.42 24.46
C SER A 144 -20.68 6.21 24.18
N PRO A 145 -21.32 5.19 24.78
CA PRO A 145 -21.91 3.98 24.20
C PRO A 145 -23.37 4.16 23.70
N GLY A 146 -23.62 3.89 22.43
CA GLY A 146 -24.98 3.86 21.87
C GLY A 146 -25.07 4.05 20.36
N SER A 147 -24.05 4.66 19.74
CA SER A 147 -23.97 4.83 18.29
C SER A 147 -22.56 4.72 17.71
N ASN A 148 -21.55 4.52 18.56
CA ASN A 148 -20.27 4.01 18.09
C ASN A 148 -20.39 2.48 18.08
N PRO A 149 -20.39 1.79 16.92
CA PRO A 149 -20.35 0.35 16.93
C PRO A 149 -19.09 -0.03 17.70
N SER A 150 -19.23 -0.85 18.75
CA SER A 150 -18.10 -1.65 19.24
C SER A 150 -17.34 -2.12 18.00
N PRO A 151 -16.00 -1.94 17.94
CA PRO A 151 -15.23 -2.39 16.78
C PRO A 151 -15.74 -3.77 16.46
N ALA A 152 -16.22 -3.93 15.23
CA ALA A 152 -16.95 -5.14 14.90
C ALA A 152 -16.12 -6.35 15.35
N PRO A 153 -16.72 -7.47 15.79
CA PRO A 153 -15.94 -8.59 16.34
C PRO A 153 -14.77 -9.09 15.45
N TRP A 154 -14.78 -8.73 14.17
CA TRP A 154 -13.79 -8.96 13.12
C TRP A 154 -12.91 -7.75 12.74
N ALA A 155 -12.99 -6.62 13.44
CA ALA A 155 -12.18 -5.43 13.15
C ALA A 155 -10.68 -5.73 13.29
N GLY A 156 -9.87 -5.26 12.35
CA GLY A 156 -8.46 -5.60 12.24
C GLY A 156 -8.19 -7.03 11.71
N VAL A 157 -9.18 -7.66 11.08
CA VAL A 157 -8.95 -8.86 10.28
C VAL A 157 -8.71 -8.43 8.84
N VAL A 158 -7.57 -8.81 8.31
CA VAL A 158 -7.09 -8.47 6.96
C VAL A 158 -6.81 -9.74 6.16
N ILE A 159 -6.79 -9.63 4.83
CA ILE A 159 -6.26 -10.68 3.97
C ILE A 159 -4.74 -10.69 4.16
N ASN A 160 -4.17 -11.87 4.42
CA ASN A 160 -2.75 -12.06 4.65
C ASN A 160 -2.04 -12.61 3.43
N GLU A 161 -2.59 -13.63 2.79
CA GLU A 161 -1.92 -14.36 1.74
C GLU A 161 -2.94 -15.07 0.87
N VAL A 162 -2.67 -15.13 -0.43
CA VAL A 162 -3.52 -15.75 -1.43
C VAL A 162 -2.71 -16.76 -2.23
N GLU A 163 -3.22 -17.98 -2.29
CA GLU A 163 -2.80 -19.00 -3.25
C GLU A 163 -3.87 -19.09 -4.32
N SER A 164 -3.52 -18.72 -5.56
CA SER A 164 -4.41 -18.75 -6.72
C SER A 164 -4.03 -19.81 -7.76
N SER A 165 -2.97 -20.58 -7.53
CA SER A 165 -2.55 -21.62 -8.46
C SER A 165 -1.88 -22.78 -7.74
N ALA A 166 -2.59 -23.33 -6.74
CA ALA A 166 -2.02 -24.32 -5.84
C ALA A 166 -1.39 -25.50 -6.60
N PRO A 167 -0.10 -25.81 -6.37
CA PRO A 167 0.58 -26.84 -7.11
C PRO A 167 -0.02 -28.22 -6.84
N SER A 168 0.13 -29.13 -7.81
CA SER A 168 -0.27 -30.55 -7.69
C SER A 168 -1.77 -30.79 -7.42
N GLY A 169 -2.63 -29.85 -7.82
CA GLY A 169 -4.08 -29.97 -7.63
C GLY A 169 -4.53 -29.72 -6.19
N GLY A 170 -3.75 -28.95 -5.43
CA GLY A 170 -4.21 -28.37 -4.17
C GLY A 170 -5.38 -27.40 -4.39
N TYR A 171 -6.00 -26.96 -3.30
CA TYR A 171 -7.05 -25.94 -3.35
C TYR A 171 -6.42 -24.54 -3.33
N ASP A 172 -6.96 -23.63 -4.12
CA ASP A 172 -6.84 -22.19 -3.93
C ASP A 172 -7.37 -21.80 -2.54
N TRP A 173 -6.69 -20.86 -1.90
CA TRP A 173 -7.04 -20.43 -0.56
C TRP A 173 -6.73 -18.95 -0.32
N VAL A 174 -7.51 -18.37 0.58
CA VAL A 174 -7.32 -17.03 1.12
C VAL A 174 -7.02 -17.17 2.61
N GLU A 175 -5.91 -16.63 3.05
CA GLU A 175 -5.56 -16.57 4.47
C GLU A 175 -5.92 -15.21 5.05
N LEU A 176 -6.50 -15.24 6.25
CA LEU A 176 -6.84 -14.07 7.04
C LEU A 176 -5.88 -13.95 8.21
N TYR A 177 -5.53 -12.72 8.58
CA TYR A 177 -4.69 -12.40 9.73
C TYR A 177 -5.39 -11.44 10.68
N ASN A 178 -5.26 -11.71 11.97
CA ASN A 178 -5.70 -10.82 13.03
C ASN A 178 -4.58 -9.86 13.41
N THR A 179 -4.69 -8.58 13.08
CA THR A 179 -3.69 -7.57 13.47
C THR A 179 -3.74 -7.18 14.94
N ASN A 180 -4.69 -7.71 15.71
CA ASN A 180 -4.91 -7.30 17.09
C ASN A 180 -4.17 -8.20 18.09
N THR A 181 -3.87 -7.62 19.25
CA THR A 181 -3.36 -8.30 20.45
C THR A 181 -4.41 -9.16 21.19
N SER A 182 -5.66 -9.18 20.70
CA SER A 182 -6.76 -9.97 21.25
C SER A 182 -7.43 -10.81 20.17
N SER A 183 -8.05 -11.93 20.55
CA SER A 183 -8.73 -12.80 19.58
C SER A 183 -9.94 -12.12 18.93
N ARG A 184 -10.15 -12.37 17.64
CA ARG A 184 -11.29 -11.87 16.87
C ARG A 184 -12.25 -12.98 16.48
N ASN A 185 -13.55 -12.70 16.50
CA ASN A 185 -14.55 -13.65 16.01
C ASN A 185 -14.81 -13.34 14.54
N ILE A 186 -14.46 -14.29 13.67
CA ILE A 186 -14.59 -14.17 12.22
C ILE A 186 -15.74 -15.04 11.67
N SER A 187 -16.55 -15.60 12.55
CA SER A 187 -17.71 -16.42 12.17
C SER A 187 -18.62 -15.65 11.21
N GLY A 188 -18.94 -16.26 10.07
CA GLY A 188 -19.88 -15.72 9.11
C GLY A 188 -19.31 -14.66 8.16
N MET A 189 -18.03 -14.27 8.29
CA MET A 189 -17.39 -13.40 7.28
C MET A 189 -17.47 -14.07 5.91
N VAL A 190 -17.57 -13.27 4.85
CA VAL A 190 -17.73 -13.78 3.48
C VAL A 190 -16.48 -13.44 2.68
N ILE A 191 -15.96 -14.42 1.95
CA ILE A 191 -14.88 -14.25 0.98
C ILE A 191 -15.48 -14.43 -0.41
N ALA A 192 -15.23 -13.48 -1.30
CA ALA A 192 -15.63 -13.54 -2.70
C ALA A 192 -14.43 -13.23 -3.61
N ASP A 193 -14.49 -13.68 -4.86
CA ASP A 193 -13.54 -13.27 -5.89
C ASP A 193 -14.03 -12.01 -6.65
N ASP A 194 -13.56 -11.71 -7.86
CA ASP A 194 -14.08 -10.60 -8.67
C ASP A 194 -15.53 -10.79 -9.18
N ASN A 195 -16.07 -12.00 -9.09
CA ASN A 195 -17.43 -12.36 -9.45
C ASN A 195 -18.33 -12.40 -8.20
N ASN A 196 -19.34 -11.52 -8.16
CA ASN A 196 -20.27 -11.43 -7.03
C ASN A 196 -21.09 -12.71 -6.76
N GLY A 197 -21.12 -13.67 -7.68
CA GLY A 197 -21.77 -14.98 -7.47
C GLY A 197 -20.90 -16.03 -6.77
N HIS A 198 -19.59 -15.80 -6.67
CA HIS A 198 -18.62 -16.73 -6.08
C HIS A 198 -18.33 -16.32 -4.64
N GLN A 199 -18.79 -17.12 -3.69
CA GLN A 199 -18.74 -16.73 -2.28
C GLN A 199 -18.60 -17.95 -1.37
N VAL A 200 -17.67 -17.85 -0.42
CA VAL A 200 -17.49 -18.81 0.66
C VAL A 200 -17.65 -18.08 1.99
N THR A 201 -18.47 -18.63 2.88
CA THR A 201 -18.67 -18.09 4.22
C THR A 201 -17.81 -18.81 5.24
N VAL A 202 -17.11 -18.04 6.09
CA VAL A 202 -16.34 -18.57 7.21
C VAL A 202 -17.27 -19.30 8.20
N PRO A 203 -16.97 -20.56 8.57
CA PRO A 203 -17.84 -21.35 9.45
C PRO A 203 -18.15 -20.68 10.79
N SER A 204 -19.31 -20.99 11.36
CA SER A 204 -19.69 -20.51 12.68
C SER A 204 -18.78 -21.09 13.77
N GLY A 205 -18.51 -20.29 14.81
CA GLY A 205 -17.61 -20.66 15.90
C GLY A 205 -16.13 -20.44 15.61
N THR A 206 -15.79 -19.88 14.44
CA THR A 206 -14.39 -19.60 14.07
C THR A 206 -13.88 -18.36 14.79
N THR A 207 -12.82 -18.53 15.56
CA THR A 207 -12.09 -17.45 16.22
C THR A 207 -10.64 -17.42 15.75
N LEU A 208 -10.15 -16.20 15.50
CA LEU A 208 -8.79 -15.92 15.11
C LEU A 208 -8.01 -15.48 16.37
N PRO A 209 -6.99 -16.22 16.83
CA PRO A 209 -6.17 -15.79 17.97
C PRO A 209 -5.53 -14.42 17.72
N ALA A 210 -5.07 -13.77 18.79
CA ALA A 210 -4.23 -12.57 18.67
C ALA A 210 -3.04 -12.85 17.74
N PHE A 211 -2.81 -12.00 16.74
CA PHE A 211 -1.77 -12.22 15.71
C PHE A 211 -1.84 -13.59 15.01
N GLY A 212 -3.03 -14.21 15.03
CA GLY A 212 -3.27 -15.53 14.46
C GLY A 212 -3.70 -15.48 13.00
N TYR A 213 -3.58 -16.63 12.34
CA TYR A 213 -3.94 -16.84 10.94
C TYR A 213 -5.11 -17.82 10.84
N ALA A 214 -5.99 -17.65 9.85
CA ALA A 214 -6.91 -18.70 9.42
C ALA A 214 -6.96 -18.78 7.90
N VAL A 215 -6.91 -20.01 7.41
CA VAL A 215 -6.94 -20.30 5.99
C VAL A 215 -8.35 -20.74 5.60
N VAL A 216 -8.87 -20.15 4.54
CA VAL A 216 -10.14 -20.54 3.92
C VAL A 216 -9.83 -21.08 2.53
N GLU A 217 -10.04 -22.39 2.34
CA GLU A 217 -9.84 -23.07 1.06
C GLU A 217 -11.02 -22.81 0.14
N VAL A 218 -10.98 -21.71 -0.61
CA VAL A 218 -12.12 -21.23 -1.39
C VAL A 218 -12.51 -22.17 -2.53
N SER A 219 -11.57 -22.95 -3.08
CA SER A 219 -11.85 -23.92 -4.16
C SER A 219 -12.15 -25.33 -3.67
N ASN A 220 -12.17 -25.58 -2.36
CA ASN A 220 -12.49 -26.89 -1.80
C ASN A 220 -13.97 -27.23 -2.03
N PRO A 221 -14.33 -28.30 -2.78
CA PRO A 221 -15.72 -28.65 -3.06
C PRO A 221 -16.57 -29.00 -1.84
N ALA A 222 -15.94 -29.20 -0.67
CA ALA A 222 -16.65 -29.35 0.60
C ALA A 222 -17.27 -28.03 1.10
N ASN A 223 -16.79 -26.88 0.62
CA ASN A 223 -17.33 -25.57 0.95
C ASN A 223 -18.51 -25.23 0.01
N THR A 224 -19.64 -24.87 0.58
CA THR A 224 -20.77 -24.34 -0.21
C THR A 224 -20.35 -23.05 -0.89
N GLY A 225 -20.59 -22.95 -2.20
CA GLY A 225 -20.24 -21.78 -2.99
C GLY A 225 -18.76 -21.72 -3.39
N PHE A 226 -18.02 -22.83 -3.28
CA PHE A 226 -16.62 -22.92 -3.68
C PHE A 226 -16.35 -22.36 -5.09
N PHE A 227 -15.20 -21.75 -5.25
CA PHE A 227 -14.74 -21.11 -6.48
C PHE A 227 -13.22 -21.19 -6.57
N GLY A 228 -12.69 -21.15 -7.80
CA GLY A 228 -11.26 -21.02 -8.03
C GLY A 228 -10.86 -19.55 -8.08
N LEU A 229 -9.60 -19.27 -7.78
CA LEU A 229 -9.00 -17.94 -7.92
C LEU A 229 -8.22 -17.88 -9.23
N GLY A 230 -8.62 -17.01 -10.14
CA GLY A 230 -8.11 -16.95 -11.51
C GLY A 230 -6.91 -16.03 -11.72
N VAL A 231 -6.51 -15.89 -12.99
CA VAL A 231 -5.74 -14.73 -13.45
C VAL A 231 -6.66 -13.51 -13.49
N ASN A 232 -6.10 -12.32 -13.31
CA ASN A 232 -6.85 -11.06 -13.23
C ASN A 232 -7.92 -11.00 -12.13
N ASP A 233 -7.66 -11.59 -11.00
CA ASP A 233 -8.69 -11.84 -10.01
C ASP A 233 -8.44 -11.06 -8.72
N GLU A 234 -9.41 -11.09 -7.82
CA GLU A 234 -9.38 -10.43 -6.54
C GLU A 234 -9.80 -11.41 -5.44
N ALA A 235 -9.34 -11.20 -4.21
CA ALA A 235 -9.97 -11.74 -3.02
C ALA A 235 -10.58 -10.56 -2.26
N ARG A 236 -11.88 -10.62 -1.98
CA ARG A 236 -12.62 -9.60 -1.24
C ARG A 236 -13.18 -10.23 0.03
N LEU A 237 -12.88 -9.60 1.17
CA LEU A 237 -13.34 -10.00 2.49
C LEU A 237 -14.48 -9.08 2.92
N PHE A 238 -15.62 -9.64 3.34
CA PHE A 238 -16.78 -8.89 3.79
C PHE A 238 -17.17 -9.24 5.22
N ALA A 239 -17.88 -8.31 5.85
CA ALA A 239 -18.41 -8.48 7.20
C ALA A 239 -19.40 -9.68 7.27
N PRO A 240 -19.57 -10.30 8.45
CA PRO A 240 -20.59 -11.30 8.67
C PRO A 240 -22.00 -10.80 8.39
N GLY A 241 -22.82 -11.66 7.78
CA GLY A 241 -24.19 -11.34 7.44
C GLY A 241 -24.36 -10.46 6.20
N THR A 242 -23.29 -10.16 5.46
CA THR A 242 -23.40 -9.55 4.13
C THR A 242 -24.25 -10.43 3.23
N VAL A 243 -25.39 -9.89 2.79
CA VAL A 243 -26.35 -10.58 1.91
C VAL A 243 -26.05 -10.32 0.43
N ASP A 244 -25.50 -9.14 0.12
CA ASP A 244 -25.20 -8.71 -1.24
C ASP A 244 -23.80 -8.09 -1.33
N VAL A 245 -22.85 -8.87 -1.84
CA VAL A 245 -21.45 -8.44 -2.04
C VAL A 245 -21.27 -7.47 -3.21
N SER A 246 -22.28 -7.27 -4.06
CA SER A 246 -22.21 -6.33 -5.18
C SER A 246 -22.35 -4.87 -4.76
N THR A 247 -22.97 -4.63 -3.60
CA THR A 247 -23.23 -3.29 -3.06
C THR A 247 -22.53 -3.06 -1.72
N ALA A 248 -22.10 -4.11 -1.02
CA ALA A 248 -21.36 -4.00 0.23
C ALA A 248 -19.93 -3.51 -0.01
N THR A 249 -19.41 -2.71 0.91
CA THR A 249 -17.99 -2.37 0.95
C THR A 249 -17.20 -3.53 1.58
N PRO A 250 -16.15 -4.05 0.92
CA PRO A 250 -15.25 -5.04 1.52
C PRO A 250 -14.57 -4.48 2.78
N VAL A 251 -14.42 -5.32 3.79
CA VAL A 251 -13.56 -5.09 4.97
C VAL A 251 -12.10 -5.01 4.53
N ASP A 252 -11.70 -5.88 3.61
CA ASP A 252 -10.39 -5.86 2.97
C ASP A 252 -10.48 -6.49 1.59
N ARG A 253 -9.50 -6.21 0.74
CA ARG A 253 -9.37 -6.79 -0.60
C ARG A 253 -7.92 -6.89 -1.05
N ALA A 254 -7.63 -7.89 -1.87
CA ALA A 254 -6.33 -8.10 -2.50
C ALA A 254 -6.52 -8.43 -3.98
N LYS A 255 -6.05 -7.57 -4.89
CA LYS A 255 -6.12 -7.77 -6.34
C LYS A 255 -4.79 -8.28 -6.86
N TRP A 256 -4.83 -9.25 -7.78
CA TRP A 256 -3.66 -9.69 -8.54
C TRP A 256 -3.98 -9.82 -10.02
N PHE A 257 -2.95 -9.77 -10.84
CA PHE A 257 -3.10 -9.84 -12.29
C PHE A 257 -2.64 -11.18 -12.84
N THR A 258 -1.56 -11.73 -12.33
CA THR A 258 -1.09 -13.06 -12.70
C THR A 258 -1.10 -13.95 -11.47
N HIS A 259 -1.16 -15.26 -11.67
CA HIS A 259 -0.86 -16.17 -10.58
C HIS A 259 0.54 -15.87 -10.05
N SER A 260 0.65 -15.75 -8.74
CA SER A 260 1.96 -15.65 -8.13
C SER A 260 2.73 -16.96 -8.37
N PRO A 261 4.03 -16.92 -8.68
CA PRO A 261 4.84 -18.14 -8.80
C PRO A 261 4.84 -19.04 -7.55
N THR A 262 4.56 -18.45 -6.40
CA THR A 262 4.41 -19.12 -5.09
C THR A 262 3.04 -18.78 -4.53
N THR A 263 2.92 -17.68 -3.78
CA THR A 263 1.67 -17.13 -3.25
C THR A 263 1.80 -15.61 -3.21
N TYR A 264 0.66 -14.93 -3.21
CA TYR A 264 0.60 -13.47 -3.14
C TYR A 264 0.32 -13.05 -1.70
N GLY A 265 1.35 -12.59 -1.01
CA GLY A 265 1.33 -12.31 0.43
C GLY A 265 1.46 -10.84 0.75
N LEU A 266 0.76 -10.39 1.79
CA LEU A 266 0.88 -9.07 2.38
C LEU A 266 2.21 -8.94 3.12
N ASP A 267 3.11 -8.14 2.56
CA ASP A 267 4.39 -7.77 3.15
C ASP A 267 4.22 -6.57 4.07
N ARG A 268 4.21 -6.86 5.37
CA ARG A 268 4.11 -5.83 6.40
C ARG A 268 5.45 -5.18 6.73
N THR A 269 6.54 -5.58 6.06
CA THR A 269 7.85 -4.95 6.23
C THR A 269 8.07 -3.75 5.30
N THR A 270 7.03 -3.33 4.57
CA THR A 270 7.07 -2.14 3.73
C THR A 270 6.29 -0.99 4.36
N PRO A 271 6.76 0.25 4.22
CA PRO A 271 6.35 1.36 5.08
C PRO A 271 5.02 2.04 4.70
N THR A 272 4.06 1.28 4.17
CA THR A 272 2.71 1.79 3.91
C THR A 272 1.74 1.05 4.83
N GLN A 273 0.75 1.77 5.38
CA GLN A 273 -0.14 1.33 6.48
C GLN A 273 -0.91 0.01 6.24
N LYS A 274 -0.90 -0.54 5.03
CA LYS A 274 -1.49 -1.85 4.72
C LYS A 274 -0.45 -2.96 4.62
N GLY A 275 0.83 -2.66 4.38
CA GLY A 275 1.78 -3.60 3.80
C GLY A 275 1.56 -3.77 2.29
N LEU A 276 2.58 -4.21 1.58
CA LEU A 276 2.60 -4.44 0.14
C LEU A 276 2.20 -5.89 -0.17
N PHE A 277 1.11 -6.14 -0.91
CA PHE A 277 0.95 -7.48 -1.47
C PHE A 277 2.01 -7.75 -2.55
N ARG A 278 2.79 -8.82 -2.37
CA ARG A 278 3.79 -9.27 -3.35
C ARG A 278 4.01 -10.77 -3.28
N THR A 279 4.71 -11.30 -4.28
CA THR A 279 5.12 -12.70 -4.32
C THR A 279 5.96 -13.06 -3.08
N THR A 280 5.52 -14.05 -2.34
CA THR A 280 6.25 -14.61 -1.19
C THR A 280 7.44 -15.45 -1.66
N SER A 281 8.41 -15.70 -0.79
CA SER A 281 9.49 -16.66 -1.10
C SER A 281 9.02 -18.12 -1.10
N ALA A 282 7.91 -18.42 -0.44
CA ALA A 282 7.26 -19.72 -0.39
C ALA A 282 5.83 -19.53 0.17
N GLY A 283 4.92 -20.46 -0.12
CA GLY A 283 3.61 -20.47 0.52
C GLY A 283 3.72 -20.64 2.04
N THR A 284 3.15 -19.71 2.80
CA THR A 284 3.30 -19.60 4.26
C THR A 284 2.02 -19.93 5.03
N LYS A 285 1.16 -20.77 4.45
CA LYS A 285 -0.10 -21.26 5.02
C LYS A 285 -0.03 -21.52 6.54
N GLY A 286 -0.75 -20.72 7.30
CA GLY A 286 -0.92 -20.75 8.75
C GLY A 286 0.14 -20.00 9.55
N THR A 287 1.04 -19.27 8.89
CA THR A 287 2.23 -18.64 9.50
C THR A 287 2.54 -17.28 8.86
N ALA A 288 3.49 -16.54 9.43
CA ALA A 288 3.89 -15.25 8.89
C ALA A 288 4.49 -15.38 7.49
N ASN A 289 4.10 -14.44 6.62
CA ASN A 289 4.62 -14.36 5.26
C ASN A 289 6.14 -14.20 5.25
N THR A 290 6.78 -14.87 4.30
CA THR A 290 8.22 -14.73 4.06
C THR A 290 8.43 -14.18 2.68
N PHE A 291 9.45 -13.33 2.55
CA PHE A 291 9.74 -12.67 1.30
C PHE A 291 11.23 -12.67 1.00
N GLY A 292 11.56 -12.59 -0.28
CA GLY A 292 12.89 -12.17 -0.70
C GLY A 292 13.16 -10.71 -0.35
N ALA A 293 14.37 -10.23 -0.65
CA ALA A 293 14.70 -8.82 -0.53
C ALA A 293 13.60 -7.95 -1.18
N PRO A 294 13.17 -6.85 -0.53
CA PRO A 294 12.16 -5.99 -1.10
C PRO A 294 12.61 -5.47 -2.47
N PRO A 295 11.69 -5.28 -3.42
CA PRO A 295 12.02 -4.62 -4.68
C PRO A 295 12.68 -3.27 -4.42
N ALA A 296 13.63 -2.86 -5.26
CA ALA A 296 14.21 -1.54 -5.15
C ALA A 296 13.11 -0.48 -5.35
N VAL A 297 12.98 0.44 -4.39
CA VAL A 297 12.08 1.59 -4.52
C VAL A 297 12.75 2.59 -5.45
N LEU A 298 12.17 2.80 -6.63
CA LEU A 298 12.68 3.73 -7.62
C LEU A 298 12.06 5.11 -7.45
N THR A 299 12.82 6.12 -7.83
CA THR A 299 12.39 7.52 -7.80
C THR A 299 12.38 8.13 -9.19
N SER A 300 11.78 9.31 -9.34
CA SER A 300 11.84 10.10 -10.58
C SER A 300 13.28 10.53 -10.95
N ALA A 301 14.27 10.34 -10.07
CA ALA A 301 15.67 10.49 -10.42
C ALA A 301 16.18 9.36 -11.33
N GLU A 302 15.55 8.18 -11.28
CA GLU A 302 16.01 6.94 -11.93
C GLU A 302 15.14 6.56 -13.13
N VAL A 303 13.82 6.58 -12.97
CA VAL A 303 12.86 6.22 -14.02
C VAL A 303 11.72 7.23 -14.10
N VAL A 304 11.29 7.55 -15.32
CA VAL A 304 10.24 8.54 -15.60
C VAL A 304 9.40 8.09 -16.78
N ILE A 305 8.18 8.58 -16.87
CA ILE A 305 7.38 8.54 -18.10
C ILE A 305 8.01 9.55 -19.07
N ASN A 306 8.28 9.14 -20.31
CA ASN A 306 8.92 10.00 -21.31
C ASN A 306 7.99 10.41 -22.46
N GLU A 307 7.12 9.51 -22.89
CA GLU A 307 6.22 9.69 -24.01
C GLU A 307 4.98 8.82 -23.84
N VAL A 308 3.83 9.29 -24.30
CA VAL A 308 2.54 8.59 -24.23
C VAL A 308 1.81 8.72 -25.56
N GLU A 309 1.32 7.61 -26.07
CA GLU A 309 0.40 7.54 -27.22
C GLU A 309 -0.98 7.12 -26.72
N SER A 310 -2.00 7.92 -27.05
CA SER A 310 -3.39 7.70 -26.65
C SER A 310 -4.38 7.75 -27.81
N ASP A 311 -3.92 8.07 -29.02
CA ASP A 311 -4.73 7.98 -30.23
C ASP A 311 -3.81 7.65 -31.40
N PRO A 312 -3.38 6.38 -31.53
CA PRO A 312 -2.36 6.02 -32.49
C PRO A 312 -2.76 6.27 -33.95
N GLN A 313 -4.02 6.61 -34.28
CA GLN A 313 -4.53 6.91 -35.64
C GLN A 313 -3.99 6.00 -36.77
N GLY A 314 -3.73 4.72 -36.48
CA GLY A 314 -3.14 3.78 -37.44
C GLY A 314 -1.62 3.94 -37.66
N SER A 315 -0.90 4.48 -36.68
CA SER A 315 0.55 4.66 -36.64
C SER A 315 1.25 3.33 -36.96
N PRO A 316 2.22 3.32 -37.89
CA PRO A 316 2.92 2.11 -38.29
C PRO A 316 4.08 1.73 -37.35
N VAL A 317 4.36 2.53 -36.30
CA VAL A 317 5.56 2.37 -35.46
C VAL A 317 5.31 1.41 -34.30
N LEU A 318 4.23 1.63 -33.56
CA LEU A 318 3.67 0.73 -32.53
C LEU A 318 2.16 0.97 -32.50
N SER A 319 1.38 -0.09 -32.74
CA SER A 319 -0.09 0.00 -32.74
C SER A 319 -0.64 0.02 -31.33
N GLY A 320 -1.71 0.75 -31.09
CA GLY A 320 -2.39 0.79 -29.79
C GLY A 320 -1.83 1.84 -28.83
N ASP A 321 -2.44 1.93 -27.66
CA ASP A 321 -2.04 2.87 -26.61
C ASP A 321 -0.81 2.36 -25.87
N TRP A 322 0.15 3.25 -25.65
CA TRP A 322 1.39 2.90 -24.96
C TRP A 322 1.93 4.03 -24.11
N ILE A 323 2.63 3.62 -23.05
CA ILE A 323 3.37 4.49 -22.15
C ILE A 323 4.84 4.14 -22.29
N GLU A 324 5.68 5.11 -22.59
CA GLU A 324 7.13 4.95 -22.63
C GLU A 324 7.76 5.36 -21.31
N LEU A 325 8.60 4.47 -20.79
CA LEU A 325 9.45 4.73 -19.64
C LEU A 325 10.89 4.97 -20.08
N ALA A 326 11.58 5.90 -19.42
CA ALA A 326 12.99 6.19 -19.67
C ALA A 326 13.84 5.99 -18.42
N ASN A 327 14.94 5.25 -18.60
CA ASN A 327 15.98 5.10 -17.59
C ASN A 327 16.91 6.33 -17.62
N LYS A 328 17.02 7.03 -16.50
CA LYS A 328 17.91 8.19 -16.34
C LYS A 328 19.31 7.80 -15.87
N THR A 329 19.47 6.60 -15.32
CA THR A 329 20.72 6.10 -14.77
C THR A 329 21.69 5.66 -15.89
N GLY A 330 22.98 5.60 -15.54
CA GLY A 330 24.05 5.11 -16.42
C GLY A 330 24.26 3.60 -16.40
N SER A 331 23.34 2.85 -15.80
CA SER A 331 23.34 1.39 -15.71
C SER A 331 22.00 0.83 -16.14
N ASP A 332 21.97 -0.45 -16.52
CA ASP A 332 20.71 -1.15 -16.78
C ASP A 332 19.82 -1.11 -15.53
N LEU A 333 18.55 -0.75 -15.71
CA LEU A 333 17.59 -0.54 -14.64
C LEU A 333 16.46 -1.56 -14.74
N SER A 334 16.33 -2.42 -13.73
CA SER A 334 15.16 -3.29 -13.61
C SER A 334 13.93 -2.45 -13.27
N ILE A 335 12.84 -2.72 -13.99
CA ILE A 335 11.52 -2.10 -13.76
C ILE A 335 10.45 -3.17 -13.53
N GLU A 336 10.88 -4.40 -13.25
CA GLU A 336 9.99 -5.50 -12.89
C GLU A 336 9.05 -5.12 -11.74
N GLY A 337 7.77 -5.46 -11.89
CA GLY A 337 6.75 -5.28 -10.87
C GLY A 337 6.25 -3.85 -10.68
N LEU A 338 6.89 -2.85 -11.30
CA LEU A 338 6.35 -1.49 -11.32
C LEU A 338 4.97 -1.50 -11.99
N ALA A 339 4.11 -0.56 -11.60
CA ALA A 339 2.75 -0.49 -12.10
C ALA A 339 2.51 0.80 -12.89
N LEU A 340 1.74 0.69 -13.98
CA LEU A 340 1.22 1.79 -14.76
C LEU A 340 -0.28 1.88 -14.58
N THR A 341 -0.82 3.09 -14.43
CA THR A 341 -2.27 3.34 -14.43
C THR A 341 -2.65 4.54 -15.29
N ASP A 342 -3.91 4.61 -15.69
CA ASP A 342 -4.50 5.80 -16.32
C ASP A 342 -5.16 6.71 -15.26
N SER A 343 -6.17 7.52 -15.60
CA SER A 343 -6.93 8.32 -14.61
C SER A 343 -7.80 7.49 -13.65
N ASP A 344 -8.19 6.27 -14.02
CA ASP A 344 -8.81 5.30 -13.14
C ASP A 344 -7.73 4.51 -12.38
N PRO A 345 -7.63 4.62 -11.05
CA PRO A 345 -6.64 3.88 -10.27
C PRO A 345 -6.81 2.35 -10.31
N PHE A 346 -7.92 1.84 -10.84
CA PHE A 346 -8.17 0.41 -10.99
C PHE A 346 -7.84 -0.12 -12.39
N HIS A 347 -7.57 0.76 -13.36
CA HIS A 347 -6.92 0.37 -14.61
C HIS A 347 -5.42 0.29 -14.36
N THR A 348 -4.91 -0.93 -14.20
CA THR A 348 -3.52 -1.15 -13.80
C THR A 348 -2.85 -2.19 -14.66
N TYR A 349 -1.66 -1.86 -15.12
CA TYR A 349 -0.75 -2.74 -15.82
C TYR A 349 0.49 -2.97 -14.95
N THR A 350 0.76 -4.21 -14.57
CA THR A 350 1.99 -4.58 -13.85
C THR A 350 3.07 -5.03 -14.82
N ILE A 351 4.25 -4.42 -14.73
CA ILE A 351 5.39 -4.74 -15.59
C ILE A 351 5.93 -6.13 -15.25
N GLY A 352 6.04 -6.97 -16.27
CA GLY A 352 6.41 -8.38 -16.12
C GLY A 352 7.82 -8.62 -15.57
N ALA A 353 8.03 -9.82 -15.04
CA ALA A 353 9.29 -10.25 -14.47
C ALA A 353 10.47 -10.19 -15.46
N GLY A 354 11.65 -9.80 -14.97
CA GLY A 354 12.87 -9.68 -15.77
C GLY A 354 12.91 -8.49 -16.73
N THR A 355 11.96 -7.56 -16.67
CA THR A 355 11.94 -6.38 -17.55
C THR A 355 13.02 -5.37 -17.12
N VAL A 356 13.89 -5.01 -18.06
CA VAL A 356 15.02 -4.11 -17.84
C VAL A 356 15.05 -3.04 -18.93
N ILE A 357 15.25 -1.78 -18.54
CA ILE A 357 15.56 -0.69 -19.45
C ILE A 357 17.09 -0.50 -19.46
N PRO A 358 17.77 -0.59 -20.62
CA PRO A 358 19.22 -0.39 -20.70
C PRO A 358 19.65 0.96 -20.13
N ALA A 359 20.93 1.11 -19.78
CA ALA A 359 21.53 2.38 -19.38
C ALA A 359 21.13 3.52 -20.32
N HIS A 360 20.55 4.59 -19.78
CA HIS A 360 20.00 5.72 -20.52
C HIS A 360 18.94 5.37 -21.61
N GLY A 361 18.43 4.15 -21.63
CA GLY A 361 17.47 3.66 -22.62
C GLY A 361 16.03 4.08 -22.36
N TYR A 362 15.17 3.59 -23.25
CA TYR A 362 13.74 3.86 -23.33
C TYR A 362 13.01 2.54 -23.59
N LEU A 363 11.82 2.37 -23.03
CA LEU A 363 10.97 1.21 -23.27
C LEU A 363 9.51 1.64 -23.40
N ALA A 364 8.95 1.48 -24.59
CA ALA A 364 7.53 1.69 -24.85
C ALA A 364 6.73 0.43 -24.49
N ILE A 365 5.75 0.57 -23.61
CA ILE A 365 4.92 -0.52 -23.09
C ILE A 365 3.51 -0.32 -23.62
N ARG A 366 3.04 -1.28 -24.43
CA ARG A 366 1.63 -1.31 -24.88
C ARG A 366 0.73 -1.66 -23.70
N VAL A 367 -0.03 -0.68 -23.25
CA VAL A 367 -0.95 -0.85 -22.11
C VAL A 367 -2.31 -1.37 -22.56
N ASP A 368 -2.66 -1.24 -23.85
CA ASP A 368 -3.92 -1.73 -24.41
C ASP A 368 -3.86 -3.14 -24.99
N ASP A 369 -2.75 -3.85 -24.83
CA ASP A 369 -2.58 -5.19 -25.43
C ASP A 369 -3.54 -6.19 -24.76
N PRO A 370 -4.58 -6.67 -25.45
CA PRO A 370 -5.58 -7.56 -24.83
C PRO A 370 -5.00 -8.93 -24.46
N SER A 371 -3.78 -9.26 -24.90
CA SER A 371 -3.06 -10.47 -24.48
C SER A 371 -2.33 -10.31 -23.15
N VAL A 372 -2.15 -9.08 -22.68
CA VAL A 372 -1.56 -8.78 -21.38
C VAL A 372 -2.67 -8.55 -20.37
N ASN A 373 -2.51 -9.14 -19.19
CA ASN A 373 -3.51 -8.97 -18.18
C ASN A 373 -3.41 -7.59 -17.50
N GLY A 374 -4.56 -6.96 -17.24
CA GLY A 374 -4.63 -5.56 -16.79
C GLY A 374 -4.53 -4.54 -17.93
N ALA A 375 -4.78 -4.97 -19.18
CA ALA A 375 -4.78 -4.05 -20.31
C ALA A 375 -5.86 -2.98 -20.18
N PHE A 376 -5.49 -1.74 -20.46
CA PHE A 376 -6.37 -0.57 -20.47
C PHE A 376 -6.02 0.34 -21.64
N GLY A 377 -7.03 1.06 -22.14
CA GLY A 377 -6.81 2.10 -23.15
C GLY A 377 -6.54 3.45 -22.49
N LEU A 378 -5.96 4.37 -23.24
CA LEU A 378 -5.70 5.74 -22.85
C LEU A 378 -6.67 6.67 -23.57
N GLY A 379 -7.52 7.36 -22.80
CA GLY A 379 -8.63 8.16 -23.30
C GLY A 379 -8.27 9.57 -23.76
N ASN A 380 -9.29 10.29 -24.24
CA ASN A 380 -9.17 11.65 -24.74
C ASN A 380 -8.72 12.63 -23.66
N ALA A 381 -9.40 12.68 -22.52
CA ALA A 381 -8.96 13.44 -21.35
C ALA A 381 -8.58 12.43 -20.27
N ASP A 382 -7.29 12.28 -20.00
CA ASP A 382 -6.79 11.16 -19.23
C ASP A 382 -5.41 11.44 -18.62
N SER A 383 -4.80 10.45 -17.99
CA SER A 383 -3.47 10.51 -17.39
C SER A 383 -2.67 9.23 -17.62
N ALA A 384 -1.37 9.31 -17.38
CA ALA A 384 -0.48 8.17 -17.24
C ALA A 384 0.29 8.34 -15.93
N ARG A 385 0.30 7.30 -15.09
CA ARG A 385 0.92 7.31 -13.77
C ARG A 385 1.79 6.08 -13.58
N LEU A 386 3.00 6.27 -13.07
CA LEU A 386 3.98 5.20 -12.79
C LEU A 386 4.14 5.05 -11.28
N PHE A 387 4.04 3.82 -10.78
CA PHE A 387 4.11 3.50 -9.35
C PHE A 387 5.18 2.46 -9.05
N ASN A 388 5.72 2.54 -7.84
CA ASN A 388 6.54 1.48 -7.27
C ASN A 388 5.74 0.21 -7.08
N VAL A 389 6.46 -0.91 -6.95
CA VAL A 389 5.86 -2.23 -6.74
C VAL A 389 4.88 -2.19 -5.58
N GLY A 390 3.62 -2.51 -5.92
CA GLY A 390 2.38 -2.49 -5.12
C GLY A 390 2.18 -1.30 -4.19
N ALA A 391 2.41 -0.11 -4.74
CA ALA A 391 1.74 1.09 -4.27
C ALA A 391 0.21 0.91 -4.25
N ASP A 392 -0.47 1.60 -3.34
CA ASP A 392 -1.91 1.86 -3.43
C ASP A 392 -2.15 3.01 -4.41
N PHE A 393 -2.69 2.71 -5.59
CA PHE A 393 -2.89 3.68 -6.67
C PHE A 393 -3.92 4.78 -6.36
N THR A 394 -4.61 4.68 -5.23
CA THR A 394 -5.58 5.67 -4.76
C THR A 394 -4.99 6.67 -3.75
N THR A 395 -3.97 6.27 -2.98
CA THR A 395 -3.39 7.09 -1.91
C THR A 395 -1.93 7.39 -2.08
N ASP A 396 -1.17 6.51 -2.73
CA ASP A 396 0.27 6.65 -2.82
C ASP A 396 0.65 7.65 -3.92
N THR A 397 1.80 8.27 -3.76
CA THR A 397 2.32 9.22 -4.75
C THR A 397 3.03 8.43 -5.87
N PRO A 398 2.68 8.65 -7.15
CA PRO A 398 3.38 8.01 -8.27
C PRO A 398 4.84 8.47 -8.31
N ILE A 399 5.73 7.59 -8.79
CA ILE A 399 7.11 7.92 -9.14
C ILE A 399 7.10 9.11 -10.10
N ASP A 400 6.23 9.05 -11.10
CA ASP A 400 6.06 10.08 -12.11
C ASP A 400 4.66 10.00 -12.72
N ALA A 401 4.13 11.13 -13.16
CA ALA A 401 2.79 11.20 -13.72
C ALA A 401 2.66 12.36 -14.72
N THR A 402 1.73 12.19 -15.66
CA THR A 402 1.34 13.23 -16.61
C THR A 402 -0.14 13.12 -16.94
N SER A 403 -0.75 14.22 -17.35
CA SER A 403 -2.16 14.25 -17.78
C SER A 403 -2.35 15.17 -18.96
N TRP A 404 -3.42 14.91 -19.72
CA TRP A 404 -3.81 15.67 -20.90
C TRP A 404 -5.33 15.85 -20.92
N THR A 405 -5.78 16.92 -21.58
CA THR A 405 -7.21 17.28 -21.65
C THR A 405 -7.89 16.83 -22.94
N ALA A 406 -7.09 16.47 -23.94
CA ALA A 406 -7.50 15.92 -25.22
C ALA A 406 -6.35 15.07 -25.77
N HIS A 407 -6.64 14.11 -26.65
CA HIS A 407 -5.61 13.34 -27.35
C HIS A 407 -4.56 14.28 -27.95
N ALA A 408 -3.30 13.87 -27.85
CA ALA A 408 -2.22 14.59 -28.49
C ALA A 408 -2.38 14.54 -30.01
N ALA A 409 -1.84 15.55 -30.72
CA ALA A 409 -1.88 15.56 -32.18
C ALA A 409 -1.01 14.45 -32.81
N ASN A 410 0.04 14.03 -32.10
CA ASN A 410 0.83 12.84 -32.40
C ASN A 410 0.95 12.02 -31.11
N THR A 411 1.93 12.36 -30.26
CA THR A 411 2.07 11.79 -28.92
C THR A 411 2.28 12.90 -27.88
N TRP A 412 2.14 12.55 -26.61
CA TRP A 412 2.34 13.42 -25.46
C TRP A 412 3.69 13.10 -24.82
N GLY A 413 4.71 13.94 -25.04
CA GLY A 413 6.10 13.61 -24.65
C GLY A 413 6.85 14.76 -23.99
N ARG A 414 7.91 14.42 -23.24
CA ARG A 414 8.79 15.39 -22.57
C ARG A 414 9.59 16.23 -23.56
N PHE A 415 9.58 17.55 -23.38
CA PHE A 415 10.22 18.59 -24.18
C PHE A 415 10.71 19.77 -23.28
N PRO A 416 11.77 20.53 -23.65
CA PRO A 416 12.71 20.33 -24.75
C PRO A 416 13.81 19.31 -24.45
N VAL A 417 13.81 18.76 -23.24
CA VAL A 417 14.82 17.80 -22.79
C VAL A 417 14.11 16.50 -22.46
N ASN A 418 14.52 15.42 -23.13
CA ASN A 418 14.07 14.07 -22.79
C ASN A 418 14.27 13.77 -21.30
N LYS A 419 13.39 12.96 -20.70
CA LYS A 419 13.44 12.52 -19.29
C LYS A 419 13.25 13.58 -18.20
N THR A 420 13.39 14.88 -18.50
CA THR A 420 13.29 15.95 -17.48
C THR A 420 12.45 17.15 -17.91
N GLY A 421 12.15 17.29 -19.20
CA GLY A 421 11.32 18.36 -19.74
C GLY A 421 9.85 18.23 -19.34
N ALA A 422 9.10 19.32 -19.53
CA ALA A 422 7.65 19.30 -19.38
C ALA A 422 7.01 18.52 -20.53
N PHE A 423 5.79 18.01 -20.34
CA PHE A 423 5.08 17.34 -21.42
C PHE A 423 4.48 18.33 -22.43
N ALA A 424 4.53 17.97 -23.71
CA ALA A 424 3.95 18.71 -24.81
C ALA A 424 3.57 17.75 -25.97
N ASN A 425 2.81 18.25 -26.95
CA ASN A 425 2.60 17.55 -28.20
C ASN A 425 3.93 17.37 -28.93
N THR A 426 4.27 16.13 -29.30
CA THR A 426 5.44 15.83 -30.12
C THR A 426 5.16 16.08 -31.61
N VAL A 427 6.22 16.05 -32.42
CA VAL A 427 6.12 16.09 -33.87
C VAL A 427 5.83 14.72 -34.51
N GLY A 428 5.88 13.65 -33.71
CA GLY A 428 5.70 12.27 -34.13
C GLY A 428 6.09 11.30 -33.00
N PRO A 429 5.61 10.04 -33.05
CA PRO A 429 5.91 9.03 -32.04
C PRO A 429 7.37 8.57 -32.10
N THR A 430 8.02 8.41 -30.94
CA THR A 430 9.43 7.95 -30.81
C THR A 430 9.60 6.73 -29.89
N PRO A 431 8.83 5.65 -30.06
CA PRO A 431 8.86 4.55 -29.12
C PRO A 431 10.20 3.82 -29.08
N ASN A 432 10.65 3.54 -27.86
CA ASN A 432 11.97 3.00 -27.51
C ASN A 432 13.13 3.94 -27.92
N ALA A 433 12.88 5.24 -28.05
CA ALA A 433 13.85 6.25 -28.44
C ALA A 433 13.61 7.59 -27.74
N ALA A 434 14.52 8.54 -27.97
CA ALA A 434 14.38 9.90 -27.49
C ALA A 434 13.39 10.69 -28.37
N ASN A 435 12.55 11.51 -27.74
CA ASN A 435 11.64 12.49 -28.35
C ASN A 435 12.36 13.57 -29.16
#